data_AF-S6FG22-F1
#
_entry.id   AF-S6FG22-F1
#
_cell.length_a   1.000
_cell.length_b   1.000
_cell.length_c   1.000
_cell.angle_alpha   90.00
_cell.angle_beta   90.00
_cell.angle_gamma   90.00
#
_symmetry.space_group_name_H-M   'P 1'
#
loop_
_entity.id
_entity.type
_entity.pdbx_description
1 polymer ?
#
loop_
_entity_poly.entity_id
_entity_poly.type
_entity_poly.pdbx_seq_one_letter_code
_entity_poly.pdbx_strand_id
1 'polypeptide(L)' 'MPLTSKAERKAKMNEKIKQQIVEIAESGLTNMLDTIAVQRIANDRHFYELVIFIEEHKAEYSRFILRGEE' A
#
# COMPACT_ATOMS: atom_id res chain seq x y z
N MET A 1 -16.89 -27.82 5.30
CA MET A 1 -17.46 -26.49 5.60
C MET A 1 -16.33 -25.48 5.58
N PRO A 2 -16.35 -24.47 4.70
CA PRO A 2 -15.24 -23.53 4.63
C PRO A 2 -15.31 -22.59 5.84
N LEU A 3 -14.31 -22.67 6.71
CA LEU A 3 -13.98 -21.62 7.65
C LEU A 3 -13.02 -20.63 6.95
N THR A 4 -13.43 -20.05 5.83
CA THR A 4 -12.79 -18.85 5.30
C THR A 4 -13.38 -17.65 6.04
N SER A 5 -12.93 -17.58 7.28
CA SER A 5 -13.21 -16.55 8.28
C SER A 5 -12.89 -15.17 7.71
N LYS A 6 -13.63 -14.16 8.14
CA LYS A 6 -13.58 -12.73 7.75
C LYS A 6 -12.18 -12.07 7.63
N ALA A 7 -11.10 -12.75 8.02
CA ALA A 7 -9.71 -12.34 7.87
C ALA A 7 -9.24 -12.21 6.41
N GLU A 8 -9.76 -13.03 5.48
CA GLU A 8 -9.40 -12.95 4.05
C GLU A 8 -9.93 -11.71 3.32
N ARG A 9 -10.81 -10.91 3.95
CA ARG A 9 -11.34 -9.68 3.33
C ARG A 9 -10.49 -8.43 3.57
N LYS A 10 -9.40 -8.52 4.33
CA LYS A 10 -8.76 -7.33 4.90
C LYS A 10 -7.32 -7.11 4.44
N ALA A 11 -7.09 -7.13 3.13
CA ALA A 11 -5.91 -6.50 2.53
C ALA A 11 -6.14 -6.09 1.06
N LYS A 12 -7.38 -5.78 0.68
CA LYS A 12 -7.65 -5.15 -0.62
C LYS A 12 -7.34 -3.65 -0.53
N MET A 13 -6.71 -3.08 -1.56
CA MET A 13 -6.51 -1.63 -1.71
C MET A 13 -7.79 -0.88 -1.33
N ASN A 14 -7.73 -0.05 -0.29
CA ASN A 14 -8.85 0.74 0.22
C ASN A 14 -8.54 2.24 0.07
N GLU A 15 -9.55 3.10 0.30
CA GLU A 15 -9.37 4.56 0.15
C GLU A 15 -8.27 5.12 1.06
N LYS A 16 -8.10 4.56 2.27
CA LYS A 16 -7.06 4.97 3.21
C LYS A 16 -5.66 4.68 2.68
N ILE A 17 -5.42 3.48 2.16
CA ILE A 17 -4.14 3.08 1.55
C ILE A 17 -3.84 3.98 0.36
N LYS A 18 -4.83 4.28 -0.49
CA LYS A 18 -4.65 5.21 -1.62
C LYS A 18 -4.25 6.61 -1.15
N GLN A 19 -4.93 7.17 -0.16
CA GLN A 19 -4.59 8.47 0.41
C GLN A 19 -3.15 8.48 0.96
N GLN A 20 -2.74 7.42 1.65
CA GLN A 20 -1.37 7.28 2.15
C GLN A 20 -0.34 7.22 1.01
N ILE A 21 -0.64 6.50 -0.07
CA ILE A 21 0.23 6.45 -1.26
C ILE A 21 0.35 7.83 -1.90
N VAL A 22 -0.77 8.54 -2.07
CA VAL A 22 -0.78 9.89 -2.64
C VAL A 22 0.03 10.85 -1.77
N GLU A 23 -0.12 10.80 -0.45
CA GLU A 23 0.63 11.67 0.45
C GLU A 23 2.16 11.44 0.36
N ILE A 24 2.60 10.19 0.20
CA ILE A 24 4.02 9.88 -0.03
C ILE A 24 4.45 10.34 -1.43
N ALA A 25 3.61 10.14 -2.46
CA ALA A 25 3.92 10.58 -3.82
C ALA A 25 4.07 12.12 -3.91
N GLU A 26 3.14 12.86 -3.30
CA GLU A 26 3.18 14.33 -3.23
C GLU A 26 4.38 14.86 -2.46
N SER A 27 4.90 14.08 -1.50
CA SER A 27 6.12 14.46 -0.76
C SER A 27 7.37 14.52 -1.64
N GLY A 28 7.39 13.80 -2.77
CA GLY A 28 8.54 13.75 -3.68
C GLY A 28 9.83 13.16 -3.09
N LEU A 29 9.77 12.53 -1.92
CA LEU A 29 10.94 12.08 -1.17
C LEU A 29 11.57 10.79 -1.72
N THR A 30 10.82 9.99 -2.49
CA THR A 30 11.30 8.72 -3.04
C THR A 30 10.66 8.40 -4.38
N ASN A 31 11.31 7.53 -5.15
CA ASN A 31 10.65 6.85 -6.26
C ASN A 31 9.58 5.90 -5.70
N MET A 32 8.35 6.00 -6.21
CA MET A 32 7.22 5.19 -5.70
C MET A 32 7.33 3.69 -6.02
N LEU A 33 8.20 3.27 -6.93
CA LEU A 33 8.52 1.85 -7.19
C LEU A 33 9.63 1.32 -6.28
N ASP A 34 10.36 2.18 -5.57
CA ASP A 34 11.25 1.77 -4.49
C ASP A 34 10.42 1.45 -3.24
N THR A 35 9.89 0.23 -3.21
CA THR A 35 9.03 -0.24 -2.12
C THR A 35 9.70 -0.18 -0.76
N ILE A 36 11.03 -0.33 -0.69
CA ILE A 36 11.76 -0.31 0.59
C ILE A 36 11.79 1.12 1.15
N ALA A 37 12.10 2.10 0.30
CA ALA A 37 12.07 3.50 0.69
C ALA A 37 10.65 3.97 1.03
N VAL A 38 9.65 3.57 0.24
CA VAL A 38 8.23 3.88 0.52
C VAL A 38 7.80 3.30 1.87
N GLN A 39 8.13 2.04 2.18
CA GLN A 39 7.81 1.43 3.46
C GLN A 39 8.47 2.12 4.65
N ARG A 40 9.72 2.58 4.50
CA ARG A 40 10.39 3.36 5.56
C ARG A 40 9.67 4.68 5.83
N ILE A 41 9.36 5.44 4.78
CA ILE A 41 8.63 6.71 4.90
C ILE A 41 7.22 6.47 5.47
N ALA A 42 6.55 5.42 5.00
CA ALA A 42 5.23 5.02 5.51
C ALA A 42 5.30 4.68 7.00
N ASN A 43 6.31 3.93 7.44
CA ASN A 43 6.51 3.59 8.84
C ASN A 43 6.76 4.83 9.71
N ASP A 44 7.59 5.76 9.24
CA ASP A 44 7.89 7.02 9.95
C ASP A 44 6.64 7.91 10.09
N ARG A 45 5.72 7.85 9.12
CA ARG A 45 4.41 8.52 9.14
C ARG A 45 3.30 7.71 9.80
N HIS A 46 3.62 6.56 10.41
CA HIS A 46 2.65 5.67 11.07
C HIS A 46 1.60 5.06 10.12
N PHE A 47 1.91 4.96 8.83
CA PHE A 47 1.09 4.31 7.79
C PHE A 47 1.31 2.80 7.77
N TYR A 48 1.10 2.14 8.91
CA TYR A 48 1.38 0.71 9.07
C TYR A 48 0.54 -0.17 8.13
N GLU A 49 -0.70 0.25 7.82
CA GLU A 49 -1.55 -0.45 6.85
C GLU A 49 -0.94 -0.43 5.44
N LEU A 50 -0.33 0.68 5.02
CA LEU A 50 0.39 0.75 3.74
C LEU A 50 1.64 -0.14 3.76
N VAL A 51 2.38 -0.18 4.87
CA VAL A 51 3.56 -1.05 5.00
C VAL A 51 3.17 -2.52 4.80
N ILE A 52 2.14 -2.98 5.52
CA ILE A 52 1.62 -4.35 5.40
C ILE A 52 1.07 -4.59 3.98
N PHE A 53 0.35 -3.64 3.41
CA PHE A 53 -0.17 -3.77 2.05
C PHE A 53 0.92 -3.92 0.99
N ILE A 54 2.03 -3.20 1.09
CA ILE A 54 3.15 -3.33 0.14
C ILE A 54 3.81 -4.72 0.27
N GLU A 55 3.92 -5.26 1.49
CA GLU A 55 4.47 -6.61 1.73
C GLU A 55 3.55 -7.71 1.17
N GLU A 56 2.26 -7.66 1.48
CA GLU A 56 1.29 -8.70 1.11
C GLU A 56 0.80 -8.59 -0.34
N HIS A 57 0.74 -7.38 -0.89
CA HIS A 57 0.11 -7.05 -2.18
C HIS A 57 1.01 -6.24 -3.12
N LYS A 58 2.32 -6.55 -3.14
CA LYS A 58 3.32 -5.85 -3.98
C LYS A 58 2.91 -5.69 -5.45
N ALA A 59 2.29 -6.70 -6.04
CA ALA A 59 1.85 -6.65 -7.44
C ALA A 59 0.69 -5.65 -7.66
N GLU A 60 -0.24 -5.54 -6.72
CA GLU A 60 -1.34 -4.57 -6.78
C GLU A 60 -0.82 -3.15 -6.57
N TYR A 61 0.07 -2.96 -5.59
CA TYR A 61 0.76 -1.70 -5.38
C TYR A 61 1.49 -1.23 -6.66
N SER A 62 2.34 -2.06 -7.25
CA SER A 62 3.06 -1.69 -8.48
C SER A 62 2.12 -1.40 -9.65
N ARG A 63 1.01 -2.14 -9.79
CA ARG A 63 -0.01 -1.86 -10.81
C ARG A 63 -0.66 -0.49 -10.59
N PHE A 64 -0.99 -0.15 -9.35
CA PHE A 64 -1.58 1.14 -9.01
C PHE A 64 -0.62 2.30 -9.33
N ILE A 65 0.66 2.19 -8.97
CA ILE A 65 1.67 3.22 -9.29
C ILE A 65 1.84 3.40 -10.81
N LEU A 66 1.80 2.31 -11.58
CA LEU A 66 2.04 2.36 -13.03
C LEU A 66 0.82 2.76 -13.86
N ARG A 67 -0.38 2.40 -13.43
CA ARG A 67 -1.61 2.58 -14.23
C ARG A 67 -2.55 3.63 -13.65
N GLY A 68 -2.44 3.94 -12.36
CA GLY A 68 -3.44 4.73 -11.65
C GLY A 68 -4.83 4.08 -11.61
N GLU A 69 -4.96 2.83 -12.06
CA GLU A 69 -6.23 2.12 -12.19
C GLU A 69 -6.61 1.43 -10.88
N GLU A 70 -7.88 1.64 -10.51
CA GLU A 70 -8.60 1.08 -9.35
C GLU A 70 -8.90 -0.42 -9.48
#